data_AF-A0A847C0K1-F1
#
_entry.id   AF-A0A847C0K1-F1
#
_cell.length_a   1.000
_cell.length_b   1.000
_cell.length_c   1.000
_cell.angle_alpha   90.00
_cell.angle_beta   90.00
_cell.angle_gamma   90.00
#
_symmetry.space_group_name_H-M   'P 1'
#
loop_
_entity.id
_entity.type
_entity.pdbx_description
1 polymer ?
#
loop_
_entity_poly.entity_id
_entity_poly.type
_entity_poly.pdbx_seq_one_letter_code
_entity_poly.pdbx_strand_id
1 'polypeptide(L)'
;MRKWVWFIVLLALMATLVGCTNKNFLISGKDYQATVKTLGVLPLLVDSGSDITHPDREAVLQLIKTNNQGKIDYLVEKLKSSEGYFDVRPVMGDVDDLFINLIQGKELVTRPGSFYRSYQVNNAYAGELCRKNMVDGVLIIVLNGVVTPRKYWDRTRISYLQTDYNLVVESALVVSADGKLLWEYSGNPSAPFLPLQYPDFDEAHYNKTNKVRLKFITLNGLEKTLQEPSSTLMEQNTVPKAYRKMLNRVADKLKPGW
;
A
#
# COMPACT_ATOMS: atom_id res chain seq x y z
N MET A 1 44.13 2.03 -35.12
CA MET A 1 43.41 0.90 -34.47
C MET A 1 43.34 1.01 -32.94
N ARG A 2 44.42 1.35 -32.23
CA ARG A 2 44.44 1.43 -30.74
C ARG A 2 43.46 2.46 -30.11
N LYS A 3 43.14 3.56 -30.82
CA LYS A 3 42.20 4.59 -30.35
C LYS A 3 40.72 4.18 -30.43
N TRP A 4 40.37 3.26 -31.33
CA TRP A 4 38.98 2.77 -31.50
C TRP A 4 38.64 1.69 -30.46
N VAL A 5 39.61 0.86 -30.09
CA VAL A 5 39.45 -0.13 -29.00
C VAL A 5 39.21 0.57 -27.67
N TRP A 6 39.90 1.68 -27.40
CA TRP A 6 39.66 2.48 -26.19
C TRP A 6 38.26 3.09 -26.16
N PHE A 7 37.74 3.56 -27.30
CA PHE A 7 36.38 4.10 -27.38
C PHE A 7 35.32 3.03 -27.11
N ILE A 8 35.50 1.80 -27.61
CA ILE A 8 34.57 0.69 -27.39
C ILE A 8 34.60 0.21 -25.94
N VAL A 9 35.78 0.15 -25.31
CA VAL A 9 35.90 -0.21 -23.89
C VAL A 9 35.29 0.87 -23.00
N LEU A 10 35.47 2.17 -23.33
CA LEU A 10 34.84 3.26 -22.57
C LEU A 10 33.32 3.27 -22.70
N LEU A 11 32.79 2.96 -23.89
CA LEU A 11 31.35 2.87 -24.15
C LEU A 11 30.72 1.66 -23.44
N ALA A 12 31.42 0.53 -23.39
CA ALA A 12 30.99 -0.65 -22.64
C ALA A 12 31.05 -0.44 -21.12
N LEU A 13 32.00 0.39 -20.63
CA LEU A 13 32.09 0.76 -19.22
C LEU A 13 31.01 1.77 -18.80
N MET A 14 30.53 2.64 -19.71
CA MET A 14 29.39 3.52 -19.44
C MET A 14 28.05 2.78 -19.48
N ALA A 15 27.94 1.70 -20.24
CA ALA A 15 26.70 0.92 -20.36
C ALA A 15 26.37 0.10 -19.09
N THR A 16 27.30 -0.06 -18.14
CA THR A 16 27.06 -0.80 -16.89
C THR A 16 26.52 0.06 -15.73
N LEU A 17 26.33 1.36 -15.93
CA LEU A 17 25.87 2.28 -14.88
C LEU A 17 24.38 2.63 -14.95
N VAL A 18 23.61 2.07 -15.88
CA VAL A 18 22.15 2.22 -15.88
C VAL A 18 21.52 1.16 -14.99
N GLY A 19 21.71 1.32 -13.68
CA GLY A 19 20.88 0.65 -12.70
C GLY A 19 19.48 1.24 -12.79
N CYS A 20 18.51 0.50 -13.32
CA CYS A 20 17.10 0.83 -13.16
C CYS A 20 16.77 0.74 -11.67
N THR A 21 16.94 1.84 -10.94
CA THR A 21 16.48 1.95 -9.55
C THR A 21 14.98 1.70 -9.58
N ASN A 22 14.58 0.56 -9.03
CA ASN A 22 13.19 0.19 -8.88
C ASN A 22 12.54 1.31 -8.03
N LYS A 23 11.59 2.05 -8.60
CA LYS A 23 11.14 3.40 -8.15
C LYS A 23 10.81 3.56 -6.66
N ASN A 24 10.55 2.46 -5.96
CA ASN A 24 10.15 2.42 -4.56
C ASN A 24 11.32 2.20 -3.58
N PHE A 25 12.45 1.68 -4.06
CA PHE A 25 13.64 1.49 -3.23
C PHE A 25 14.45 2.78 -3.18
N LEU A 26 14.76 3.23 -1.97
CA LEU A 26 15.57 4.44 -1.75
C LEU A 26 17.08 4.15 -1.82
N ILE A 27 17.44 2.88 -1.79
CA ILE A 27 18.80 2.35 -1.97
C ILE A 27 18.81 1.30 -3.07
N SER A 28 19.98 0.83 -3.51
CA SER A 28 20.05 -0.24 -4.50
C SER A 28 19.44 -1.54 -3.94
N GLY A 29 18.89 -2.40 -4.81
CA GLY A 29 18.34 -3.70 -4.37
C GLY A 29 19.38 -4.57 -3.65
N LYS A 30 20.63 -4.51 -4.11
CA LYS A 30 21.77 -5.21 -3.47
C LYS A 30 22.07 -4.68 -2.07
N ASP A 31 22.09 -3.36 -1.89
CA ASP A 31 22.30 -2.75 -0.57
C ASP A 31 21.11 -3.05 0.35
N TYR A 32 19.89 -3.07 -0.20
CA TYR A 32 18.70 -3.45 0.54
C TYR A 32 18.81 -4.89 1.05
N GLN A 33 19.14 -5.87 0.20
CA GLN A 33 19.31 -7.28 0.61
C GLN A 33 20.45 -7.48 1.60
N ALA A 34 21.52 -6.69 1.47
CA ALA A 34 22.62 -6.71 2.43
C ALA A 34 22.19 -6.17 3.81
N THR A 35 21.28 -5.20 3.82
CA THR A 35 20.80 -4.52 5.04
C THR A 35 19.67 -5.29 5.70
N VAL A 36 18.71 -5.83 4.94
CA VAL A 36 17.50 -6.49 5.45
C VAL A 36 17.48 -7.95 5.00
N LYS A 37 18.00 -8.84 5.85
CA LYS A 37 17.93 -10.29 5.60
C LYS A 37 16.67 -10.86 6.24
N THR A 38 16.35 -10.42 7.45
CA THR A 38 15.14 -10.80 8.18
C THR A 38 14.16 -9.64 8.24
N LEU A 39 12.94 -9.84 7.73
CA LEU A 39 11.90 -8.80 7.70
C LEU A 39 10.79 -9.09 8.73
N GLY A 40 10.53 -8.14 9.62
CA GLY A 40 9.35 -8.14 10.47
C GLY A 40 8.16 -7.49 9.77
N VAL A 41 6.97 -8.08 9.82
CA VAL A 41 5.74 -7.50 9.24
C VAL A 41 4.81 -7.09 10.37
N LEU A 42 4.51 -5.79 10.49
CA LEU A 42 3.55 -5.29 11.48
C LEU A 42 2.10 -5.60 11.08
N PRO A 43 1.17 -5.65 12.06
CA PRO A 43 -0.27 -5.55 11.83
C PRO A 43 -0.62 -4.37 10.91
N LEU A 44 -1.69 -4.51 10.12
CA LEU A 44 -2.17 -3.43 9.27
C LEU A 44 -2.64 -2.25 10.14
N LEU A 45 -1.91 -1.15 10.09
CA LEU A 45 -2.23 0.06 10.81
C LEU A 45 -3.33 0.85 10.09
N VAL A 46 -4.06 1.68 10.83
CA VAL A 46 -5.11 2.54 10.29
C VAL A 46 -4.85 3.97 10.75
N ASP A 47 -4.61 4.90 9.83
CA ASP A 47 -4.54 6.32 10.16
C ASP A 47 -5.96 6.85 10.39
N SER A 48 -6.41 6.81 11.63
CA SER A 48 -7.72 7.33 12.01
C SER A 48 -7.85 8.80 11.61
N GLY A 49 -6.82 9.62 11.80
CA GLY A 49 -6.80 11.05 11.45
C GLY A 49 -6.65 11.37 9.96
N SER A 50 -6.82 10.42 9.05
CA SER A 50 -6.77 10.65 7.59
C SER A 50 -8.10 11.14 7.03
N ASP A 51 -8.14 11.45 5.72
CA ASP A 51 -9.32 12.02 5.06
C ASP A 51 -10.36 10.93 4.79
N ILE A 52 -11.06 10.48 5.83
CA ILE A 52 -12.25 9.63 5.73
C ILE A 52 -13.46 10.51 6.04
N THR A 53 -14.19 10.89 5.01
CA THR A 53 -15.32 11.84 5.08
C THR A 53 -16.68 11.15 5.08
N HIS A 54 -16.70 9.83 5.27
CA HIS A 54 -17.92 9.04 5.41
C HIS A 54 -18.77 9.55 6.60
N PRO A 55 -20.10 9.69 6.49
CA PRO A 55 -20.96 10.15 7.58
C PRO A 55 -20.79 9.32 8.87
N ASP A 56 -20.73 8.00 8.73
CA ASP A 56 -20.45 7.05 9.82
C ASP A 56 -18.95 6.75 10.00
N ARG A 57 -18.09 7.78 10.00
CA ARG A 57 -16.62 7.64 10.00
C ARG A 57 -16.08 6.67 11.05
N GLU A 58 -16.49 6.82 12.31
CA GLU A 58 -16.00 5.96 13.40
C GLU A 58 -16.35 4.49 13.19
N ALA A 59 -17.56 4.22 12.69
CA ALA A 59 -17.99 2.86 12.38
C ALA A 59 -17.19 2.28 11.21
N VAL A 60 -16.86 3.08 10.18
CA VAL A 60 -15.97 2.66 9.08
C VAL A 60 -14.57 2.33 9.59
N LEU A 61 -13.99 3.18 10.45
CA LEU A 61 -12.68 2.95 11.05
C LEU A 61 -12.66 1.66 11.87
N GLN A 62 -13.67 1.46 12.72
CA GLN A 62 -13.78 0.24 13.53
C GLN A 62 -13.96 -1.00 12.65
N LEU A 63 -14.78 -0.91 11.60
CA LEU A 63 -14.99 -2.00 10.65
C LEU A 63 -13.68 -2.42 9.98
N ILE A 64 -12.86 -1.46 9.53
CA ILE A 64 -11.55 -1.74 8.92
C ILE A 64 -10.61 -2.38 9.95
N LYS A 65 -10.48 -1.81 11.15
CA LYS A 65 -9.61 -2.35 12.21
C LYS A 65 -9.95 -3.80 12.57
N THR A 66 -11.24 -4.10 12.76
CA THR A 66 -11.70 -5.46 13.07
C THR A 66 -11.37 -6.43 11.93
N ASN A 67 -11.59 -6.03 10.68
CA ASN A 67 -11.34 -6.90 9.52
C ASN A 67 -9.85 -7.05 9.18
N ASN A 68 -8.96 -6.19 9.69
CA ASN A 68 -7.52 -6.29 9.50
C ASN A 68 -6.87 -7.46 10.27
N GLN A 69 -7.54 -7.95 11.32
CA GLN A 69 -6.98 -8.99 12.19
C GLN A 69 -6.67 -10.28 11.40
N GLY A 70 -5.46 -10.81 11.60
CA GLY A 70 -4.99 -12.05 10.96
C GLY A 70 -4.74 -11.96 9.45
N LYS A 71 -4.85 -10.78 8.82
CA LYS A 71 -4.66 -10.67 7.35
C LYS A 71 -3.20 -10.63 6.93
N ILE A 72 -2.30 -10.27 7.85
CA ILE A 72 -0.87 -10.13 7.57
C ILE A 72 -0.17 -11.48 7.35
N ASP A 73 -0.71 -12.58 7.86
CA ASP A 73 -0.13 -13.92 7.68
C ASP A 73 0.00 -14.30 6.20
N TYR A 74 -1.00 -13.92 5.39
CA TYR A 74 -0.94 -14.11 3.94
C TYR A 74 0.22 -13.35 3.28
N LEU A 75 0.48 -12.13 3.73
CA LEU A 75 1.60 -11.34 3.22
C LEU A 75 2.95 -11.93 3.68
N VAL A 76 3.04 -12.39 4.93
CA VAL A 76 4.23 -13.05 5.47
C VAL A 76 4.57 -14.28 4.62
N GLU A 77 3.62 -15.18 4.39
CA GLU A 77 3.86 -16.38 3.58
C GLU A 77 4.22 -16.05 2.14
N LYS A 78 3.60 -15.01 1.56
CA LYS A 78 3.94 -14.55 0.22
C LYS A 78 5.35 -13.94 0.11
N LEU A 79 5.81 -13.23 1.14
CA LEU A 79 7.14 -12.66 1.17
C LEU A 79 8.21 -13.72 1.48
N LYS A 80 7.92 -14.70 2.36
CA LYS A 80 8.80 -15.86 2.60
C LYS A 80 9.07 -16.68 1.35
N SER A 81 8.04 -16.87 0.54
CA SER A 81 8.14 -17.61 -0.73
C SER A 81 8.86 -16.83 -1.84
N SER A 82 9.23 -15.57 -1.61
CA SER A 82 10.07 -14.80 -2.52
C SER A 82 11.55 -14.96 -2.15
N GLU A 83 12.44 -15.10 -3.14
CA GLU A 83 13.90 -15.27 -2.94
C GLU A 83 14.62 -14.00 -2.41
N GLY A 84 13.91 -13.09 -1.75
CA GLY A 84 14.40 -11.78 -1.35
C GLY A 84 14.86 -11.66 0.10
N TYR A 85 14.49 -12.61 0.96
CA TYR A 85 14.73 -12.56 2.41
C TYR A 85 15.22 -13.92 2.92
N PHE A 86 16.05 -13.90 3.96
CA PHE A 86 16.42 -15.09 4.72
C PHE A 86 15.22 -15.60 5.54
N ASP A 87 14.48 -14.67 6.15
CA ASP A 87 13.24 -14.99 6.87
C ASP A 87 12.30 -13.79 6.90
N VAL A 88 11.00 -14.06 7.01
CA VAL A 88 9.95 -13.05 7.17
C VAL A 88 9.01 -13.50 8.26
N ARG A 89 8.68 -12.65 9.23
CA ARG A 89 7.86 -13.05 10.38
C ARG A 89 6.95 -11.92 10.85
N PRO A 90 5.78 -12.24 11.44
CA PRO A 90 4.93 -11.23 12.03
C PRO A 90 5.60 -10.60 13.26
N VAL A 91 5.41 -9.30 13.45
CA VAL A 91 5.79 -8.56 14.65
C VAL A 91 4.52 -8.10 15.35
N MET A 92 4.17 -8.76 16.45
CA MET A 92 2.90 -8.55 17.14
C MET A 92 2.90 -7.28 17.98
N GLY A 93 1.75 -6.62 18.08
CA GLY A 93 1.52 -5.47 18.94
C GLY A 93 0.08 -4.98 18.82
N ASP A 94 -0.35 -4.15 19.78
CA ASP A 94 -1.61 -3.42 19.65
C ASP A 94 -1.50 -2.39 18.51
N VAL A 95 -2.52 -2.34 17.66
CA VAL A 95 -2.47 -1.54 16.42
C VAL A 95 -2.44 -0.05 16.71
N ASP A 96 -3.17 0.40 17.72
CA ASP A 96 -3.26 1.80 18.07
C ASP A 96 -1.99 2.26 18.80
N ASP A 97 -1.47 1.46 19.72
CA ASP A 97 -0.18 1.72 20.37
C ASP A 97 0.97 1.74 19.35
N LEU A 98 0.99 0.79 18.41
CA LEU A 98 1.99 0.77 17.34
C LEU A 98 1.90 2.05 16.51
N PHE A 99 0.70 2.45 16.08
CA PHE A 99 0.55 3.65 15.26
C PHE A 99 1.02 4.92 16.00
N ILE A 100 0.57 5.12 17.25
CA ILE A 100 0.89 6.31 18.06
C ILE A 100 2.40 6.44 18.29
N ASN A 101 3.09 5.33 18.58
CA ASN A 101 4.51 5.37 18.89
C ASN A 101 5.41 5.39 17.64
N LEU A 102 4.94 4.78 16.55
CA LEU A 102 5.72 4.61 15.32
C LEU A 102 5.57 5.76 14.35
N ILE A 103 4.42 6.44 14.27
CA ILE A 103 4.14 7.48 13.27
C ILE A 103 4.21 8.86 13.93
N GLN A 104 5.22 9.67 13.58
CA GLN A 104 5.43 11.01 14.15
C GLN A 104 4.88 12.13 13.26
N GLY A 105 4.75 11.87 11.97
CA GLY A 105 4.34 12.86 11.00
C GLY A 105 3.71 12.22 9.79
N LYS A 106 2.91 13.01 9.09
CA LYS A 106 2.30 12.62 7.82
C LYS A 106 2.17 13.81 6.90
N GLU A 107 2.40 13.58 5.62
CA GLU A 107 2.29 14.60 4.59
C GLU A 107 1.42 14.07 3.45
N LEU A 108 0.48 14.90 2.98
CA LEU A 108 -0.28 14.60 1.78
C LEU A 108 0.54 15.02 0.56
N VAL A 109 0.99 14.05 -0.23
CA VAL A 109 1.76 14.30 -1.45
C VAL A 109 0.80 14.34 -2.63
N THR A 110 0.68 15.53 -3.25
CA THR A 110 -0.14 15.76 -4.44
C THR A 110 0.73 15.98 -5.66
N ARG A 111 0.76 15.03 -6.59
CA ARG A 111 1.40 15.16 -7.92
C ARG A 111 0.45 14.69 -9.01
N PRO A 112 0.62 15.11 -10.27
CA PRO A 112 -0.15 14.57 -11.39
C PRO A 112 -0.06 13.04 -11.42
N GLY A 113 -1.19 12.36 -11.22
CA GLY A 113 -1.28 10.90 -11.19
C GLY A 113 -0.80 10.21 -9.90
N SER A 114 -0.45 10.95 -8.84
CA SER A 114 -0.04 10.38 -7.56
C SER A 114 -0.63 11.19 -6.41
N PHE A 115 -1.46 10.54 -5.59
CA PHE A 115 -2.17 11.16 -4.47
C PHE A 115 -2.12 10.20 -3.29
N TYR A 116 -1.22 10.47 -2.34
CA TYR A 116 -0.94 9.53 -1.25
C TYR A 116 -0.44 10.23 0.01
N ARG A 117 -0.45 9.52 1.13
CA ARG A 117 0.15 10.00 2.37
C ARG A 117 1.53 9.39 2.54
N SER A 118 2.54 10.22 2.68
CA SER A 118 3.86 9.80 3.15
C SER A 118 3.88 9.90 4.67
N TYR A 119 4.57 8.96 5.33
CA TYR A 119 4.62 8.86 6.78
C TYR A 119 6.05 9.00 7.28
N GLN A 120 6.24 9.85 8.28
CA GLN A 120 7.49 10.00 8.99
C GLN A 120 7.47 9.08 10.22
N VAL A 121 8.48 8.22 10.32
CA VAL A 121 8.57 7.18 11.33
C VAL A 121 9.42 7.63 12.51
N ASN A 122 9.01 7.26 13.72
CA ASN A 122 9.85 7.31 14.91
C ASN A 122 10.98 6.28 14.79
N ASN A 123 12.14 6.73 14.31
CA ASN A 123 13.31 5.88 14.07
C ASN A 123 13.77 5.13 15.32
N ALA A 124 13.68 5.75 16.50
CA ALA A 124 14.08 5.12 17.75
C ALA A 124 13.17 3.93 18.10
N TYR A 125 11.85 4.12 17.98
CA TYR A 125 10.86 3.09 18.23
C TYR A 125 10.89 1.97 17.18
N ALA A 126 11.05 2.31 15.90
CA ALA A 126 11.23 1.32 14.83
C ALA A 126 12.47 0.45 15.08
N GLY A 127 13.59 1.06 15.46
CA GLY A 127 14.80 0.33 15.81
C GLY A 127 14.62 -0.58 17.04
N GLU A 128 13.84 -0.14 18.03
CA GLU A 128 13.47 -0.97 19.20
C GLU A 128 12.64 -2.18 18.78
N LEU A 129 11.62 -1.99 17.93
CA LEU A 129 10.82 -3.08 17.37
C LEU A 129 11.71 -4.09 16.64
N CYS A 130 12.65 -3.63 15.81
CA CYS A 130 13.60 -4.50 15.12
C CYS A 130 14.43 -5.34 16.11
N ARG A 131 15.03 -4.71 17.11
CA ARG A 131 15.86 -5.39 18.12
C ARG A 131 15.06 -6.39 18.95
N LYS A 132 13.89 -5.99 19.45
CA LYS A 132 13.02 -6.83 20.29
C LYS A 132 12.55 -8.09 19.55
N ASN A 133 12.35 -8.00 18.24
CA ASN A 133 11.85 -9.09 17.42
C ASN A 133 12.96 -9.82 16.62
N MET A 134 14.22 -9.42 16.80
CA MET A 134 15.38 -9.96 16.09
C MET A 134 15.21 -9.94 14.57
N VAL A 135 14.76 -8.80 14.03
CA VAL A 135 14.62 -8.56 12.59
C VAL A 135 15.51 -7.39 12.17
N ASP A 136 15.98 -7.40 10.93
CA ASP A 136 16.88 -6.38 10.39
C ASP A 136 16.11 -5.12 9.93
N GLY A 137 14.83 -5.30 9.58
CA GLY A 137 13.92 -4.23 9.26
C GLY A 137 12.46 -4.61 9.52
N VAL A 138 11.61 -3.60 9.59
CA VAL A 138 10.15 -3.74 9.75
C VAL A 138 9.41 -3.16 8.55
N LEU A 139 8.47 -3.94 8.02
CA LEU A 139 7.48 -3.52 7.04
C LEU A 139 6.26 -2.96 7.77
N ILE A 140 5.95 -1.71 7.47
CA ILE A 140 4.87 -0.93 8.05
C ILE A 140 3.87 -0.66 6.94
N ILE A 141 2.61 -1.03 7.13
CA ILE A 141 1.53 -0.76 6.18
C ILE A 141 0.45 0.03 6.91
N VAL A 142 0.10 1.19 6.35
CA VAL A 142 -0.90 2.11 6.90
C VAL A 142 -2.05 2.23 5.89
N LEU A 143 -3.25 1.89 6.33
CA LEU A 143 -4.48 2.19 5.62
C LEU A 143 -4.94 3.61 5.94
N ASN A 144 -5.24 4.39 4.91
CA ASN A 144 -5.54 5.80 5.08
C ASN A 144 -6.55 6.32 4.05
N GLY A 145 -7.39 7.24 4.52
CA GLY A 145 -8.31 8.02 3.72
C GLY A 145 -7.60 9.06 2.86
N VAL A 146 -8.07 9.17 1.62
CA VAL A 146 -7.68 10.21 0.65
C VAL A 146 -8.91 10.70 -0.11
N VAL A 147 -8.89 11.97 -0.53
CA VAL A 147 -9.90 12.56 -1.41
C VAL A 147 -9.20 12.96 -2.70
N THR A 148 -9.54 12.31 -3.81
CA THR A 148 -8.77 12.46 -5.05
C THR A 148 -9.68 12.53 -6.29
N PRO A 149 -9.34 13.37 -7.29
CA PRO A 149 -10.12 13.48 -8.51
C PRO A 149 -10.07 12.18 -9.32
N ARG A 150 -11.23 11.61 -9.62
CA ARG A 150 -11.35 10.42 -10.47
C ARG A 150 -12.48 10.54 -11.47
N LYS A 151 -12.30 9.81 -12.58
CA LYS A 151 -13.30 9.64 -13.63
C LYS A 151 -13.90 8.24 -13.55
N TYR A 152 -15.20 8.15 -13.30
CA TYR A 152 -15.96 6.90 -13.39
C TYR A 152 -16.90 6.98 -14.57
N TRP A 153 -17.01 5.87 -15.29
CA TRP A 153 -17.94 5.70 -16.41
C TRP A 153 -19.20 4.98 -15.94
N ASP A 154 -20.30 5.26 -16.60
CA ASP A 154 -21.51 4.45 -16.48
C ASP A 154 -21.30 3.04 -17.08
N ARG A 155 -22.29 2.16 -16.92
CA ARG A 155 -22.21 0.76 -17.38
C ARG A 155 -22.10 0.65 -18.90
N THR A 156 -22.67 1.61 -19.64
CA THR A 156 -22.65 1.66 -21.11
C THR A 156 -21.41 2.36 -21.68
N ARG A 157 -20.61 3.01 -20.81
CA ARG A 157 -19.46 3.87 -21.13
C ARG A 157 -19.79 5.07 -22.02
N ILE A 158 -21.02 5.54 -21.99
CA ILE A 158 -21.47 6.70 -22.75
C ILE A 158 -21.28 7.98 -21.92
N SER A 159 -21.60 7.90 -20.63
CA SER A 159 -21.49 9.02 -19.70
C SER A 159 -20.40 8.77 -18.67
N TYR A 160 -19.87 9.86 -18.11
CA TYR A 160 -18.91 9.79 -17.01
C TYR A 160 -19.16 10.88 -15.98
N LEU A 161 -18.71 10.62 -14.75
CA LEU A 161 -18.59 11.61 -13.69
C LEU A 161 -17.12 11.75 -13.33
N GLN A 162 -16.59 12.96 -13.47
CA GLN A 162 -15.26 13.33 -12.98
C GLN A 162 -15.42 14.28 -11.78
N THR A 163 -15.05 13.81 -10.60
CA THR A 163 -15.16 14.56 -9.33
C THR A 163 -14.16 13.99 -8.33
N ASP A 164 -14.04 14.62 -7.17
CA ASP A 164 -13.27 14.09 -6.04
C ASP A 164 -14.02 12.94 -5.36
N TYR A 165 -13.32 11.81 -5.19
CA TYR A 165 -13.83 10.62 -4.51
C TYR A 165 -13.08 10.38 -3.21
N ASN A 166 -13.82 10.03 -2.15
CA ASN A 166 -13.26 9.58 -0.90
C ASN A 166 -12.97 8.06 -0.94
N LEU A 167 -11.71 7.70 -0.71
CA LEU A 167 -11.19 6.34 -0.84
C LEU A 167 -10.29 6.01 0.34
N VAL A 168 -10.21 4.73 0.68
CA VAL A 168 -9.13 4.18 1.50
C VAL A 168 -8.09 3.55 0.59
N VAL A 169 -6.84 3.95 0.80
CA VAL A 169 -5.66 3.41 0.12
C VAL A 169 -4.66 2.88 1.14
N GLU A 170 -3.70 2.11 0.67
CA GLU A 170 -2.56 1.68 1.46
C GLU A 170 -1.32 2.54 1.17
N SER A 171 -0.56 2.85 2.21
CA SER A 171 0.82 3.33 2.12
C SER A 171 1.70 2.32 2.84
N ALA A 172 2.87 2.02 2.32
CA ALA A 172 3.76 1.03 2.95
C ALA A 172 5.22 1.48 2.92
N LEU A 173 5.99 1.06 3.90
CA LEU A 173 7.39 1.46 4.04
C LEU A 173 8.19 0.40 4.79
N VAL A 174 9.48 0.31 4.49
CA VAL A 174 10.44 -0.54 5.21
C VAL A 174 11.48 0.33 5.89
N VAL A 175 11.63 0.14 7.19
CA VAL A 175 12.62 0.82 8.02
C VAL A 175 13.56 -0.21 8.63
N SER A 176 14.87 0.01 8.56
CA SER A 176 15.88 -0.85 9.19
C SER A 176 16.01 -0.61 10.69
N ALA A 177 16.71 -1.52 11.37
CA ALA A 177 17.01 -1.43 12.80
C ALA A 177 17.76 -0.15 13.23
N ASP A 178 18.49 0.49 12.32
CA ASP A 178 19.16 1.78 12.53
C ASP A 178 18.26 3.00 12.19
N GLY A 179 16.98 2.76 11.88
CA GLY A 179 15.98 3.79 11.63
C GLY A 179 16.04 4.40 10.25
N LYS A 180 16.77 3.81 9.29
CA LYS A 180 16.78 4.30 7.91
C LYS A 180 15.55 3.81 7.16
N LEU A 181 14.88 4.72 6.45
CA LEU A 181 13.87 4.37 5.47
C LEU A 181 14.57 3.79 4.23
N LEU A 182 14.24 2.55 3.88
CA LEU A 182 14.92 1.82 2.79
C LEU A 182 14.04 1.65 1.55
N TRP A 183 12.72 1.61 1.76
CA TRP A 183 11.73 1.40 0.72
C TRP A 183 10.43 2.11 1.10
N GLU A 184 9.78 2.74 0.12
CA GLU A 184 8.48 3.39 0.29
C GLU A 184 7.57 3.06 -0.90
N TYR A 185 6.34 2.68 -0.60
CA TYR A 185 5.26 2.49 -1.55
C TYR A 185 4.13 3.48 -1.28
N SER A 186 3.93 4.34 -2.26
CA SER A 186 2.99 5.47 -2.25
C SER A 186 1.53 5.09 -2.57
N GLY A 187 1.12 3.83 -2.37
CA GLY A 187 -0.22 3.37 -2.73
C GLY A 187 -0.56 3.50 -4.22
N ASN A 188 -1.81 3.17 -4.57
CA ASN A 188 -2.34 3.40 -5.92
C ASN A 188 -3.82 3.82 -5.87
N PRO A 189 -4.12 5.12 -5.95
CA PRO A 189 -5.50 5.63 -6.00
C PRO A 189 -6.32 5.10 -7.18
N SER A 190 -5.65 4.62 -8.25
CA SER A 190 -6.35 4.00 -9.38
C SER A 190 -6.91 2.61 -9.03
N ALA A 191 -6.36 1.97 -8.02
CA ALA A 191 -6.77 0.67 -7.51
C ALA A 191 -6.88 0.71 -5.96
N PRO A 192 -7.83 1.50 -5.42
CA PRO A 192 -7.94 1.70 -3.97
C PRO A 192 -8.18 0.39 -3.24
N PHE A 193 -7.83 0.35 -1.96
CA PHE A 193 -8.17 -0.75 -1.08
C PHE A 193 -9.69 -0.84 -0.88
N LEU A 194 -10.31 0.28 -0.52
CA LEU A 194 -11.75 0.36 -0.28
C LEU A 194 -12.31 1.69 -0.79
N PRO A 195 -13.13 1.73 -1.85
CA PRO A 195 -13.88 2.93 -2.18
C PRO A 195 -14.94 3.20 -1.11
N LEU A 196 -15.14 4.46 -0.72
CA LEU A 196 -16.18 4.84 0.26
C LEU A 196 -17.40 5.46 -0.41
N GLN A 197 -17.27 5.82 -1.69
CA GLN A 197 -18.30 6.48 -2.48
C GLN A 197 -18.46 5.82 -3.85
N TYR A 198 -19.66 5.95 -4.41
CA TYR A 198 -19.97 5.52 -5.76
C TYR A 198 -20.84 6.57 -6.48
N PRO A 199 -20.70 6.71 -7.81
CA PRO A 199 -21.60 7.54 -8.59
C PRO A 199 -22.93 6.81 -8.85
N ASP A 200 -24.05 7.45 -8.55
CA ASP A 200 -25.38 6.89 -8.78
C ASP A 200 -25.89 7.24 -10.19
N PHE A 201 -25.34 6.53 -11.19
CA PHE A 201 -25.75 6.67 -12.58
C PHE A 201 -27.17 6.13 -12.83
N ASP A 202 -27.60 5.12 -12.08
CA ASP A 202 -28.90 4.48 -12.27
C ASP A 202 -30.02 5.44 -11.83
N GLU A 203 -29.89 6.09 -10.66
CA GLU A 203 -30.84 7.12 -10.22
C GLU A 203 -30.92 8.30 -11.20
N ALA A 204 -29.78 8.73 -11.75
CA ALA A 204 -29.76 9.80 -12.75
C ALA A 204 -30.50 9.38 -14.04
N HIS A 205 -30.27 8.16 -14.51
CA HIS A 205 -30.91 7.59 -15.69
C HIS A 205 -32.44 7.51 -15.53
N TYR A 206 -32.93 6.92 -14.43
CA TYR A 206 -34.37 6.75 -14.22
C TYR A 206 -35.11 8.08 -13.98
N ASN A 207 -34.43 9.09 -13.42
CA ASN A 207 -34.99 10.43 -13.24
C ASN A 207 -34.79 11.35 -14.46
N LYS A 208 -34.27 10.83 -15.59
CA LYS A 208 -34.00 11.59 -16.83
C LYS A 208 -33.19 12.87 -16.58
N THR A 209 -32.20 12.79 -15.71
CA THR A 209 -31.34 13.92 -15.33
C THR A 209 -29.88 13.64 -15.68
N ASN A 210 -29.18 14.67 -16.11
CA ASN A 210 -27.73 14.60 -16.35
C ASN A 210 -26.93 14.80 -15.06
N LYS A 211 -27.59 14.99 -13.90
CA LYS A 211 -26.94 15.21 -12.61
C LYS A 211 -26.72 13.88 -11.89
N VAL A 212 -25.57 13.28 -12.12
CA VAL A 212 -25.11 12.11 -11.36
C VAL A 212 -24.65 12.55 -9.98
N ARG A 213 -25.22 11.95 -8.93
CA ARG A 213 -24.86 12.26 -7.53
C ARG A 213 -23.85 11.24 -7.01
N LEU A 214 -22.96 11.72 -6.16
CA LEU A 214 -22.03 10.87 -5.42
C LEU A 214 -22.71 10.43 -4.11
N LYS A 215 -22.77 9.12 -3.87
CA LYS A 215 -23.35 8.53 -2.65
C LYS A 215 -22.29 7.76 -1.88
N PHE A 216 -22.40 7.76 -0.56
CA PHE A 216 -21.57 6.92 0.30
C PHE A 216 -22.06 5.47 0.27
N ILE A 217 -21.13 4.53 0.23
CA ILE A 217 -21.43 3.10 0.37
C ILE A 217 -21.83 2.85 1.83
N THR A 218 -22.95 2.18 2.05
CA THR A 218 -23.42 1.87 3.41
C THR A 218 -22.43 1.02 4.18
N LEU A 219 -22.46 1.07 5.52
CA LEU A 219 -21.60 0.22 6.37
C LEU A 219 -21.71 -1.27 6.01
N ASN A 220 -22.94 -1.76 5.79
CA ASN A 220 -23.17 -3.14 5.34
C ASN A 220 -22.54 -3.42 3.96
N GLY A 221 -22.59 -2.47 3.03
CA GLY A 221 -21.93 -2.60 1.73
C GLY A 221 -20.40 -2.66 1.86
N LEU A 222 -19.82 -1.85 2.74
CA LEU A 222 -18.39 -1.87 3.04
C LEU A 222 -17.97 -3.18 3.70
N GLU A 223 -18.75 -3.68 4.66
CA GLU A 223 -18.50 -4.95 5.35
C GLU A 223 -18.51 -6.12 4.36
N LYS A 224 -19.54 -6.19 3.51
CA LYS A 224 -19.62 -7.20 2.43
C LYS A 224 -18.43 -7.12 1.48
N THR A 225 -17.94 -5.92 1.19
CA THR A 225 -16.75 -5.72 0.33
C THR A 225 -15.49 -6.26 1.02
N LEU A 226 -15.33 -6.01 2.32
CA LEU A 226 -14.19 -6.49 3.11
C LEU A 226 -14.21 -8.01 3.33
N GLN A 227 -15.38 -8.63 3.23
CA GLN A 227 -15.58 -10.08 3.38
C GLN A 227 -15.73 -10.82 2.03
N GLU A 228 -15.73 -10.11 0.90
CA GLU A 228 -15.93 -10.71 -0.43
C GLU A 228 -14.85 -11.78 -0.67
N PRO A 229 -15.23 -13.05 -0.89
CA PRO A 229 -14.25 -14.12 -1.11
C PRO A 229 -13.50 -13.87 -2.42
N SER A 230 -12.21 -14.20 -2.42
CA SER A 230 -11.45 -14.30 -3.67
C SER A 230 -11.95 -15.49 -4.48
N SER A 231 -12.48 -15.26 -5.68
CA SER A 231 -13.16 -16.26 -6.52
C SER A 231 -12.24 -17.34 -7.13
N THR A 232 -11.06 -17.59 -6.58
CA THR A 232 -10.11 -18.56 -7.15
C THR A 232 -10.36 -19.94 -6.54
N LEU A 233 -11.00 -20.83 -7.31
CA LEU A 233 -11.37 -22.22 -6.99
C LEU A 233 -10.21 -23.15 -6.54
N MET A 234 -8.97 -22.67 -6.44
CA MET A 234 -7.78 -23.49 -6.18
C MET A 234 -6.87 -23.01 -5.03
N GLU A 235 -7.29 -22.05 -4.21
CA GLU A 235 -6.47 -21.66 -3.06
C GLU A 235 -7.25 -21.78 -1.74
N GLN A 236 -6.73 -22.59 -0.83
CA GLN A 236 -7.14 -22.70 0.58
C GLN A 236 -6.96 -21.39 1.39
N ASN A 237 -6.61 -20.28 0.73
CA ASN A 237 -6.36 -19.00 1.38
C ASN A 237 -7.67 -18.22 1.56
N THR A 238 -8.19 -18.26 2.78
CA THR A 238 -9.37 -17.58 3.33
C THR A 238 -9.33 -16.04 3.32
N VAL A 239 -8.34 -15.42 2.65
CA VAL A 239 -8.17 -13.97 2.63
C VAL A 239 -9.14 -13.32 1.64
N PRO A 240 -9.97 -12.35 2.09
CA PRO A 240 -10.91 -11.66 1.22
C PRO A 240 -10.23 -10.92 0.07
N LYS A 241 -10.97 -10.74 -1.02
CA LYS A 241 -10.49 -10.22 -2.31
C LYS A 241 -9.82 -8.85 -2.19
N ALA A 242 -10.41 -7.92 -1.42
CA ALA A 242 -9.85 -6.58 -1.21
C ALA A 242 -8.46 -6.64 -0.57
N TYR A 243 -8.33 -7.38 0.54
CA TYR A 243 -7.07 -7.62 1.24
C TYR A 243 -6.05 -8.32 0.36
N ARG A 244 -6.44 -9.43 -0.27
CA ARG A 244 -5.57 -10.18 -1.18
C ARG A 244 -4.99 -9.28 -2.27
N LYS A 245 -5.84 -8.48 -2.93
CA LYS A 245 -5.42 -7.57 -4.00
C LYS A 245 -4.44 -6.51 -3.48
N MET A 246 -4.67 -5.96 -2.29
CA MET A 246 -3.79 -4.96 -1.67
C MET A 246 -2.45 -5.56 -1.24
N LEU A 247 -2.47 -6.66 -0.49
CA LEU A 247 -1.25 -7.33 0.00
C LEU A 247 -0.40 -7.85 -1.16
N ASN A 248 -1.02 -8.33 -2.24
CA ASN A 248 -0.31 -8.71 -3.46
C ASN A 248 0.40 -7.52 -4.10
N ARG A 249 -0.24 -6.34 -4.18
CA ARG A 249 0.43 -5.14 -4.69
C ARG A 249 1.65 -4.78 -3.86
N VAL A 250 1.52 -4.79 -2.53
CA VAL A 250 2.65 -4.51 -1.62
C VAL A 250 3.78 -5.51 -1.84
N ALA A 251 3.48 -6.81 -1.83
CA ALA A 251 4.47 -7.87 -2.07
C ALA A 251 5.13 -7.75 -3.45
N ASP A 252 4.37 -7.45 -4.49
CA ASP A 252 4.90 -7.30 -5.85
C ASP A 252 5.80 -6.07 -6.00
N LYS A 253 5.58 -5.03 -5.20
CA LYS A 253 6.42 -3.84 -5.14
C LYS A 253 7.63 -3.98 -4.22
N LEU A 254 7.60 -4.95 -3.31
CA LEU A 254 8.66 -5.24 -2.34
C LEU A 254 9.44 -6.51 -2.77
N LYS A 255 10.08 -6.45 -3.94
CA LYS A 255 10.93 -7.53 -4.48
C LYS A 255 12.36 -7.04 -4.66
N PRO A 256 13.28 -7.35 -3.73
CA PRO A 256 14.61 -6.75 -3.71
C PRO A 256 15.65 -7.42 -4.65
N GLY A 257 15.32 -8.53 -5.31
CA GLY A 257 16.26 -9.31 -6.14
C GLY A 257 15.79 -9.64 -7.55
N TRP A 258 15.60 -8.64 -8.41
CA TRP A 258 15.32 -8.80 -9.84
C TRP A 258 16.22 -7.87 -10.65
#